data_AF-G7K083-F1
#
_entry.id   AF-G7K083-F1
#
_cell.length_a   1.000
_cell.length_b   1.000
_cell.length_c   1.000
_cell.angle_alpha   90.00
_cell.angle_beta   90.00
_cell.angle_gamma   90.00
#
_symmetry.space_group_name_H-M   'P 1'
#
loop_
_entity.id
_entity.type
_entity.pdbx_description
1 polymer ?
#
loop_
_entity_poly.entity_id
_entity_poly.type
_entity_poly.pdbx_seq_one_letter_code
_entity_poly.pdbx_strand_id
1 'polypeptide(L)'
;MERQARLQAEEDLKKSEELCERAKMAQNNYEKSLMEIKKNSLGERESIVELKMNNNELELEVSENEKNASEVKNSELEKSLKICEALADAGITAFQEKEIVDATPLQIIEPPMKRSKDDQGA
;
A
#
# COMPACT_ATOMS: atom_id res chain seq x y z
N MET A 1 -32.17 -71.19 -13.32
CA MET A 1 -31.80 -69.94 -14.03
C MET A 1 -32.48 -68.71 -13.42
N GLU A 2 -33.78 -68.75 -13.11
CA GLU A 2 -34.55 -67.61 -12.57
C GLU A 2 -34.01 -67.03 -11.24
N ARG A 3 -33.59 -67.88 -10.30
CA ARG A 3 -33.04 -67.42 -9.00
C ARG A 3 -31.76 -66.59 -9.14
N GLN A 4 -30.88 -66.96 -10.07
CA GLN A 4 -29.61 -66.26 -10.29
C GLN A 4 -29.84 -64.91 -10.97
N ALA A 5 -30.78 -64.85 -11.92
CA ALA A 5 -31.19 -63.60 -12.55
C ALA A 5 -31.80 -62.61 -11.54
N ARG A 6 -32.61 -63.11 -10.58
CA ARG A 6 -33.17 -62.28 -9.50
C ARG A 6 -32.11 -61.70 -8.58
N LEU A 7 -31.12 -62.51 -8.18
CA LEU A 7 -30.00 -62.04 -7.34
C LEU A 7 -29.17 -60.97 -8.07
N GLN A 8 -28.87 -61.16 -9.35
CA GLN A 8 -28.14 -60.17 -10.13
C GLN A 8 -28.91 -58.84 -10.22
N ALA A 9 -30.21 -58.90 -10.50
CA ALA A 9 -31.06 -57.71 -10.56
C ALA A 9 -31.12 -56.96 -9.23
N GLU A 10 -31.14 -57.67 -8.10
CA GLU A 10 -31.12 -57.07 -6.75
C GLU A 10 -29.79 -56.38 -6.44
N GLU A 11 -28.65 -56.99 -6.82
CA GLU A 11 -27.33 -56.37 -6.68
C GLU A 11 -27.17 -55.13 -7.55
N ASP A 12 -27.67 -55.18 -8.79
CA ASP A 12 -27.59 -54.07 -9.73
C ASP A 12 -28.49 -52.90 -9.28
N LEU A 13 -29.68 -53.20 -8.77
CA LEU A 13 -30.56 -52.20 -8.16
C LEU A 13 -29.88 -51.53 -6.97
N LYS A 14 -29.29 -52.31 -6.06
CA LYS A 14 -28.58 -51.78 -4.89
C LYS A 14 -27.42 -50.86 -5.29
N LYS A 15 -26.61 -51.25 -6.28
CA LYS A 15 -25.53 -50.40 -6.79
C LYS A 15 -26.06 -49.09 -7.39
N SER A 16 -27.16 -49.16 -8.12
CA SER A 16 -27.80 -47.98 -8.71
C SER A 16 -28.31 -47.02 -7.63
N GLU A 17 -28.93 -47.54 -6.58
CA GLU A 17 -29.40 -46.75 -5.44
C GLU A 17 -28.24 -46.07 -4.70
N GLU A 18 -27.16 -46.81 -4.43
CA GLU A 18 -25.95 -46.27 -3.79
C GLU A 18 -25.30 -45.13 -4.62
N LEU A 19 -25.24 -45.28 -5.94
CA LEU A 19 -24.74 -44.24 -6.83
C LEU A 19 -25.65 -43.00 -6.85
N CYS A 20 -26.95 -43.21 -6.83
CA CYS A 20 -27.94 -42.13 -6.78
C CYS A 20 -27.80 -41.32 -5.49
N GLU A 21 -27.70 -41.99 -4.33
CA GLU A 21 -27.50 -41.30 -3.05
C GLU A 21 -26.15 -40.56 -2.99
N ARG A 22 -25.08 -41.15 -3.53
CA ARG A 22 -23.80 -40.46 -3.65
C ARG A 22 -23.89 -39.21 -4.53
N ALA A 23 -24.61 -39.29 -5.65
CA ALA A 23 -24.82 -38.15 -6.55
C ALA A 23 -25.63 -37.04 -5.87
N LYS A 24 -26.69 -37.38 -5.13
CA LYS A 24 -27.48 -36.41 -4.35
C LYS A 24 -26.62 -35.71 -3.29
N MET A 25 -25.79 -36.46 -2.57
CA MET A 25 -24.86 -35.88 -1.58
C MET A 25 -23.85 -34.93 -2.24
N ALA A 26 -23.26 -35.32 -3.37
CA ALA A 26 -22.32 -34.48 -4.11
C ALA A 26 -23.01 -33.19 -4.60
N GLN A 27 -24.21 -33.29 -5.17
CA GLN A 27 -24.98 -32.14 -5.62
C GLN A 27 -25.27 -31.16 -4.48
N ASN A 28 -25.73 -31.66 -3.33
CA ASN A 28 -26.01 -30.84 -2.15
C ASN A 28 -24.75 -30.13 -1.65
N ASN A 29 -23.61 -30.83 -1.63
CA ASN A 29 -22.33 -30.22 -1.25
C ASN A 29 -21.93 -29.09 -2.20
N TYR A 30 -22.06 -29.28 -3.52
CA TYR A 30 -21.76 -28.23 -4.49
C TYR A 30 -22.70 -27.02 -4.33
N GLU A 31 -24.00 -27.25 -4.08
CA GLU A 31 -24.96 -26.18 -3.86
C GLU A 31 -24.63 -25.34 -2.62
N LYS A 32 -24.24 -25.99 -1.51
CA LYS A 32 -23.75 -25.31 -0.30
C LYS A 32 -22.51 -24.47 -0.57
N SER A 33 -21.49 -25.05 -1.19
CA SER A 33 -20.26 -24.32 -1.53
C SER A 33 -20.53 -23.14 -2.46
N LEU A 34 -21.44 -23.29 -3.42
CA LEU A 34 -21.83 -22.19 -4.31
C LEU A 34 -22.53 -21.05 -3.55
N MET A 35 -23.37 -21.37 -2.58
CA MET A 35 -24.03 -20.38 -1.73
C MET A 35 -23.01 -19.60 -0.88
N GLU A 36 -22.04 -20.29 -0.29
CA GLU A 36 -20.96 -19.66 0.48
C GLU A 36 -20.09 -18.73 -0.38
N ILE A 37 -19.66 -19.19 -1.56
CA ILE A 37 -18.88 -18.38 -2.51
C ILE A 37 -19.66 -17.11 -2.89
N LYS A 38 -20.95 -17.24 -3.22
CA LYS A 38 -21.79 -16.08 -3.56
C LYS A 38 -21.86 -15.08 -2.41
N LYS A 39 -22.13 -15.56 -1.19
CA LYS A 39 -22.19 -14.71 0.01
C LYS A 39 -20.88 -13.93 0.22
N ASN A 40 -19.75 -14.62 0.13
CA ASN A 40 -18.45 -14.00 0.35
C ASN A 40 -18.12 -12.99 -0.77
N SER A 41 -18.38 -13.34 -2.03
CA SER A 41 -18.12 -12.46 -3.17
C SER A 41 -18.94 -11.16 -3.15
N LEU A 42 -20.16 -11.21 -2.58
CA LEU A 42 -20.98 -10.01 -2.40
C LEU A 42 -20.37 -9.09 -1.35
N GLY A 43 -19.95 -9.63 -0.20
CA GLY A 43 -19.28 -8.86 0.85
C GLY A 43 -17.95 -8.26 0.37
N GLU A 44 -17.12 -9.03 -0.33
CA GLU A 44 -15.87 -8.54 -0.92
C GLU A 44 -16.12 -7.37 -1.90
N ARG A 45 -17.18 -7.48 -2.72
CA ARG A 45 -17.55 -6.41 -3.66
C ARG A 45 -17.95 -5.13 -2.94
N GLU A 46 -18.76 -5.23 -1.89
CA GLU A 46 -19.17 -4.08 -1.08
C GLU A 46 -17.94 -3.41 -0.44
N SER A 47 -17.05 -4.18 0.21
CA SER A 47 -15.82 -3.66 0.78
C SER A 47 -14.90 -3.00 -0.25
N ILE A 48 -14.80 -3.56 -1.47
CA ILE A 48 -14.02 -2.95 -2.55
C ILE A 48 -14.61 -1.61 -2.98
N VAL A 49 -15.94 -1.48 -3.02
CA VAL A 49 -16.60 -0.21 -3.37
C VAL A 49 -16.33 0.84 -2.30
N GLU A 50 -16.48 0.50 -1.02
CA GLU A 50 -16.17 1.41 0.10
C GLU A 50 -14.71 1.85 0.07
N LEU A 51 -13.77 0.92 -0.11
CA LEU A 51 -12.34 1.25 -0.20
C LEU A 51 -12.03 2.18 -1.38
N LYS A 52 -12.68 1.99 -2.53
CA LYS A 52 -12.52 2.89 -3.68
C LYS A 52 -13.06 4.28 -3.40
N MET A 53 -14.20 4.39 -2.72
CA MET A 53 -14.75 5.70 -2.33
C MET A 53 -13.80 6.42 -1.37
N ASN A 54 -13.32 5.73 -0.34
CA ASN A 54 -12.38 6.30 0.62
C ASN A 54 -11.05 6.71 -0.04
N ASN A 55 -10.53 5.88 -0.95
CA ASN A 55 -9.32 6.24 -1.71
C ASN A 55 -9.53 7.50 -2.55
N ASN A 56 -10.67 7.62 -3.25
CA ASN A 56 -10.96 8.82 -4.04
C ASN A 56 -11.07 10.08 -3.15
N GLU A 57 -11.67 9.96 -1.96
CA GLU A 57 -11.76 11.08 -1.00
C GLU A 57 -10.38 11.50 -0.49
N LEU A 58 -9.53 10.53 -0.14
CA LEU A 58 -8.15 10.79 0.27
C LEU A 58 -7.30 11.40 -0.85
N GLU A 59 -7.45 10.94 -2.09
CA GLU A 59 -6.76 11.53 -3.25
C GLU A 59 -7.14 13.01 -3.45
N LEU A 60 -8.42 13.35 -3.24
CA LEU A 60 -8.88 14.75 -3.29
C LEU A 60 -8.29 15.57 -2.16
N GLU A 61 -8.30 15.06 -0.92
CA GLU A 61 -7.73 15.76 0.23
C GLU A 61 -6.22 15.99 0.07
N VAL A 62 -5.48 15.00 -0.44
CA VAL A 62 -4.06 15.14 -0.76
C VAL A 62 -3.85 16.22 -1.81
N SER A 63 -4.62 16.21 -2.90
CA SER A 63 -4.52 17.21 -3.96
C SER A 63 -4.80 18.64 -3.45
N GLU A 64 -5.79 18.80 -2.58
CA GLU A 64 -6.10 20.10 -1.97
C GLU A 64 -4.96 20.57 -1.06
N ASN A 65 -4.42 19.66 -0.23
CA ASN A 65 -3.30 19.97 0.66
C ASN A 65 -2.03 20.36 -0.13
N GLU A 66 -1.72 19.68 -1.23
CA GLU A 66 -0.60 20.03 -2.11
C GLU A 66 -0.76 21.42 -2.74
N LYS A 67 -1.99 21.76 -3.17
CA LYS A 67 -2.32 23.08 -3.69
C LYS A 67 -2.13 24.16 -2.62
N ASN A 68 -2.70 23.95 -1.43
CA ASN A 68 -2.59 24.89 -0.31
C ASN A 68 -1.13 25.09 0.11
N ALA A 69 -0.33 24.02 0.17
CA ALA A 69 1.09 24.10 0.47
C ALA A 69 1.86 24.92 -0.57
N SER A 70 1.49 24.82 -1.84
CA SER A 70 2.09 25.59 -2.94
C SER A 70 1.71 27.07 -2.85
N GLU A 71 0.46 27.39 -2.53
CA GLU A 71 -0.02 28.76 -2.34
C GLU A 71 0.68 29.45 -1.14
N VAL A 72 0.87 28.74 -0.03
CA VAL A 72 1.61 29.25 1.13
C VAL A 72 3.05 29.59 0.77
N LYS A 73 3.75 28.68 0.07
CA LYS A 73 5.13 28.93 -0.40
C LYS A 73 5.22 30.16 -1.31
N ASN A 74 4.27 30.35 -2.22
CA ASN A 74 4.24 31.50 -3.11
C ASN A 74 3.99 32.81 -2.34
N SER A 75 3.08 32.80 -1.37
CA SER A 75 2.80 33.95 -0.48
C SER A 75 4.03 34.35 0.34
N GLU A 76 4.78 33.39 0.87
CA GLU A 76 6.02 33.65 1.62
C GLU A 76 7.11 34.25 0.71
N LEU A 77 7.29 33.70 -0.49
CA LEU A 77 8.21 34.23 -1.50
C LEU A 77 7.86 35.68 -1.89
N GLU A 78 6.58 35.98 -2.10
CA GLU A 78 6.13 37.33 -2.46
C GLU A 78 6.38 38.34 -1.32
N LYS A 79 6.15 37.93 -0.06
CA LYS A 79 6.47 38.76 1.10
C LYS A 79 7.97 39.04 1.20
N SER A 80 8.81 38.02 1.01
CA SER A 80 10.27 38.18 1.00
C SER A 80 10.73 39.10 -0.12
N LEU A 81 10.16 38.99 -1.33
CA LEU A 81 10.48 39.87 -2.45
C LEU A 81 10.15 41.35 -2.13
N LYS A 82 8.95 41.61 -1.62
CA LYS A 82 8.52 42.95 -1.20
C LYS A 82 9.41 43.54 -0.11
N ILE A 83 9.90 42.71 0.81
CA ILE A 83 10.86 43.15 1.84
C ILE A 83 12.20 43.52 1.19
N CYS A 84 12.71 42.72 0.26
CA CYS A 84 13.95 43.04 -0.46
C CYS A 84 13.83 44.34 -1.27
N GLU A 85 12.72 44.54 -1.97
CA GLU A 85 12.42 45.78 -2.70
C GLU A 85 12.35 46.99 -1.76
N ALA A 86 11.61 46.87 -0.64
CA ALA A 86 11.50 47.96 0.33
C ALA A 86 12.85 48.31 0.99
N LEU A 87 13.72 47.33 1.22
CA LEU A 87 15.08 47.56 1.71
C LEU A 87 15.94 48.29 0.67
N ALA A 88 15.82 47.92 -0.60
CA ALA A 88 16.53 48.59 -1.70
C ALA A 88 16.06 50.04 -1.87
N ASP A 89 14.75 50.30 -1.85
CA ASP A 89 14.15 51.64 -1.94
C ASP A 89 14.52 52.53 -0.75
N ALA A 90 14.67 51.95 0.45
CA ALA A 90 15.15 52.65 1.63
C ALA A 90 16.66 52.96 1.59
N GLY A 91 17.36 52.60 0.53
CA GLY A 91 18.82 52.76 0.40
C GLY A 91 19.61 51.84 1.33
N ILE A 92 18.97 50.84 1.94
CA ILE A 92 19.60 49.86 2.82
C ILE A 92 20.20 48.77 1.94
N THR A 93 21.43 49.00 1.47
CA THR A 93 22.24 47.93 0.91
C THR A 93 22.80 47.13 2.09
N ALA A 94 22.34 45.89 2.27
CA ALA A 94 22.91 45.00 3.27
C ALA A 94 24.32 44.59 2.82
N PHE A 95 25.32 45.44 3.08
CA PHE A 95 26.74 45.11 3.07
C PHE A 95 27.37 45.72 4.32
N GLN A 96 27.48 44.90 5.37
CA GLN A 96 28.60 45.00 6.28
C GLN A 96 29.48 43.79 6.00
N GLU A 97 30.46 43.95 5.09
CA GLU A 97 31.63 43.08 5.08
C GLU A 97 32.29 43.21 6.44
N LYS A 98 32.01 42.25 7.32
CA LYS A 98 32.75 42.12 8.56
C LYS A 98 34.13 41.62 8.18
N GLU A 99 35.09 42.54 8.20
CA GLU A 99 36.52 42.30 8.04
C GLU A 99 36.93 41.03 8.79
N ILE A 100 37.26 39.97 8.04
CA ILE A 100 37.82 38.74 8.59
C ILE A 100 39.30 39.05 8.86
N VAL A 101 39.58 39.57 10.05
CA VAL A 101 40.94 39.65 10.57
C VAL A 101 41.41 38.22 10.86
N ASP A 102 42.39 37.80 10.05
CA ASP A 102 43.32 36.67 10.17
C ASP A 102 43.10 35.70 11.35
N ALA A 103 42.55 34.51 11.06
CA ALA A 103 42.50 33.40 12.00
C ALA A 103 43.36 32.23 11.47
N THR A 104 44.49 32.03 12.13
CA THR A 104 45.47 30.93 12.04
C THR A 104 44.89 29.59 11.54
N PRO A 105 45.57 28.87 10.62
CA PRO A 105 45.09 27.56 10.15
C PRO A 105 45.01 26.56 11.30
N LEU A 106 43.81 26.05 11.60
CA LEU A 106 43.63 24.93 12.53
C LEU A 106 44.20 23.65 11.91
N GLN A 107 45.05 22.96 12.68
CA GLN A 107 45.64 21.68 12.29
C GLN A 107 44.53 20.64 12.08
N ILE A 108 44.57 19.98 10.93
CA ILE A 108 43.67 18.88 10.57
C ILE A 108 44.01 17.69 11.47
N ILE A 109 43.12 17.36 12.39
CA ILE A 109 43.17 16.09 13.13
C ILE A 109 42.49 15.05 12.25
N GLU A 110 43.26 14.14 11.64
CA GLU A 110 42.70 13.04 10.88
C GLU A 110 41.86 12.11 11.78
N PRO A 111 40.68 11.67 11.32
CA PRO A 111 39.84 10.75 12.09
C PRO A 111 40.44 9.34 12.10
N PRO A 112 40.28 8.57 13.20
CA PRO A 112 40.86 7.23 13.29
C PRO A 112 40.16 6.28 12.31
N MET A 113 40.95 5.68 11.41
CA MET A 113 40.51 4.61 10.50
C MET A 113 39.90 3.43 11.29
N LYS A 114 38.63 3.12 11.02
CA LYS A 114 38.01 1.88 11.48
C LYS A 114 38.63 0.71 10.70
N ARG A 115 39.36 -0.16 11.39
CA ARG A 115 39.77 -1.47 10.84
C ARG A 115 38.52 -2.36 10.79
N SER A 116 38.07 -2.71 9.59
CA SER A 116 37.12 -3.81 9.39
C SER A 116 37.81 -5.11 9.77
N LYS A 117 37.25 -5.82 10.74
CA LYS A 117 37.55 -7.24 10.96
C LYS A 117 36.39 -7.98 10.35
N ASP A 118 36.61 -8.58 9.19
CA ASP A 118 36.05 -9.86 8.81
C ASP A 118 37.05 -10.55 7.87
N ASP A 119 37.08 -11.88 7.97
CA ASP A 119 37.91 -12.86 7.26
C ASP A 119 39.34 -13.11 7.75
N GLN A 120 39.45 -14.06 8.68
CA GLN A 120 40.37 -15.20 8.50
C GLN A 120 39.76 -16.43 9.16
N GLY A 121 39.29 -17.36 8.32
CA GLY A 121 39.08 -18.75 8.71
C GLY A 121 40.42 -19.47 8.85
N ALA A 122 40.47 -20.37 9.83
CA ALA A 122 41.21 -21.63 9.84
C ALA A 122 40.57 -22.54 10.89
#